data_AF-A0A2V9SWT9-F1
#
_entry.id   AF-A0A2V9SWT9-F1
#
_cell.length_a   1.000
_cell.length_b   1.000
_cell.length_c   1.000
_cell.angle_alpha   90.00
_cell.angle_beta   90.00
_cell.angle_gamma   90.00
#
_symmetry.space_group_name_H-M   'P 1'
#
loop_
_entity.id
_entity.type
_entity.pdbx_description
1 polymer ?
#
loop_
_entity_poly.entity_id
_entity_poly.type
_entity_poly.pdbx_seq_one_letter_code
_entity_poly.pdbx_strand_id
1 'polypeptide(L)' 'MTTFDPDSLKQDRDVLREIVQKFDGRLAVNSYVIRGGEIRVGDPVELLDEHKAELWGAQVLTGP' A
#
# COMPACT_ATOMS: atom_id res chain seq x y z
N MET A 1 -5.39 4.10 11.36
CA MET A 1 -4.48 4.92 12.19
C MET A 1 -3.43 4.00 12.79
N THR A 2 -2.14 4.24 12.54
CA THR A 2 -1.04 3.32 12.91
C THR A 2 -0.37 3.61 14.26
N THR A 3 -0.74 4.69 14.95
CA THR A 3 -0.15 5.11 16.24
C THR A 3 -0.78 4.48 17.48
N PHE A 4 -1.70 3.54 17.30
CA PHE A 4 -2.34 2.83 18.40
C PHE A 4 -1.95 1.36 18.34
N ASP A 5 -1.52 0.84 19.47
CA ASP A 5 -1.32 -0.60 19.63
C ASP A 5 -2.68 -1.31 19.53
N PRO A 6 -2.86 -2.32 18.65
CA PRO A 6 -4.16 -2.93 18.39
C PRO A 6 -4.69 -3.75 19.56
N ASP A 7 -3.82 -4.25 20.45
CA ASP A 7 -4.21 -5.11 21.57
C ASP A 7 -4.53 -4.29 22.84
N SER A 8 -3.70 -3.29 23.15
CA SER A 8 -3.77 -2.48 24.37
C SER A 8 -4.45 -1.12 24.19
N LEU A 9 -4.66 -0.67 22.95
CA LEU A 9 -5.18 0.66 22.60
C LEU A 9 -4.35 1.83 23.13
N LYS A 10 -3.12 1.58 23.60
CA LYS A 10 -2.21 2.65 24.00
C LYS A 10 -1.72 3.38 22.75
N GLN A 11 -1.75 4.71 22.81
CA GLN A 11 -1.21 5.55 21.75
C GLN A 11 0.30 5.75 21.91
N ASP A 12 1.05 5.53 20.84
CA ASP A 12 2.44 5.93 20.67
C ASP A 12 2.59 6.74 19.37
N ARG A 13 2.97 8.01 19.52
CA ARG A 13 3.12 8.94 18.39
C ARG A 13 4.45 8.79 17.67
N ASP A 14 5.45 8.18 18.30
CA ASP A 14 6.77 7.99 17.70
C ASP A 14 6.71 6.93 16.59
N VAL A 15 5.74 6.01 16.62
CA VAL A 15 5.47 5.02 15.56
C VAL A 15 5.34 5.67 14.19
N LEU A 16 4.60 6.79 14.07
CA LEU A 16 4.44 7.46 12.78
C LEU A 16 5.77 8.08 12.30
N ARG A 17 6.53 8.68 13.22
CA ARG A 17 7.85 9.27 12.90
C ARG A 17 8.81 8.21 12.40
N GLU A 18 8.84 7.05 13.06
CA GLU A 18 9.68 5.92 12.68
C GLU A 18 9.28 5.33 11.32
N ILE A 19 7.98 5.18 11.06
CA ILE A 19 7.47 4.74 9.74
C ILE A 19 7.94 5.71 8.65
N VAL A 20 7.78 7.01 8.85
CA VAL A 20 8.23 8.00 7.85
C VAL A 20 9.73 7.90 7.60
N GLN A 21 10.55 7.78 8.64
CA GLN A 21 12.01 7.65 8.51
C GLN A 21 12.41 6.35 7.81
N LYS A 22 11.83 5.23 8.22
CA LYS A 22 12.18 3.89 7.70
C LYS A 22 11.83 3.73 6.23
N PHE A 23 10.72 4.32 5.80
CA PHE A 23 10.22 4.20 4.44
C PHE A 23 10.53 5.43 3.57
N ASP A 24 11.37 6.36 4.04
CA ASP A 24 11.71 7.59 3.31
C ASP A 24 10.46 8.37 2.84
N GLY A 25 9.44 8.42 3.70
CA GLY A 25 8.15 9.03 3.40
C GLY A 25 7.30 8.27 2.35
N ARG A 26 7.74 7.11 1.85
CA ARG A 26 7.04 6.33 0.82
C ARG A 26 6.25 5.19 1.43
N LEU A 27 4.94 5.37 1.53
CA LEU A 27 4.03 4.32 1.98
C LEU A 27 2.84 4.22 1.02
N ALA A 28 2.58 3.01 0.52
CA ALA A 28 1.37 2.74 -0.26
C ALA A 28 0.18 2.65 0.70
N VAL A 29 -0.50 3.78 0.89
CA VAL A 29 -1.67 3.88 1.77
C VAL A 29 -2.99 3.67 1.04
N ASN A 30 -2.99 3.82 -0.28
CA ASN A 30 -4.18 3.71 -1.13
C ASN A 30 -3.88 2.85 -2.35
N SER A 31 -4.93 2.21 -2.88
CA SER A 31 -4.91 1.48 -4.13
C SER A 31 -6.31 1.53 -4.76
N TYR A 32 -6.37 1.42 -6.08
CA TYR A 32 -7.63 1.36 -6.82
C TYR A 32 -7.77 -0.01 -7.49
N VAL A 33 -9.01 -0.51 -7.56
CA VAL A 33 -9.33 -1.80 -8.17
C VAL A 33 -9.70 -1.58 -9.63
N ILE A 34 -8.80 -1.95 -10.53
CA ILE A 34 -9.01 -1.88 -11.98
C ILE A 34 -10.01 -2.95 -12.45
N ARG A 35 -9.93 -4.15 -11.85
CA ARG A 35 -10.82 -5.27 -12.12
C ARG A 35 -11.14 -6.01 -10.82
N GLY A 36 -12.43 -6.20 -10.54
CA GLY A 36 -12.88 -6.99 -9.40
C GLY A 36 -12.59 -8.48 -9.56
N GLY A 37 -12.40 -9.18 -8.45
CA GLY A 37 -12.14 -10.61 -8.38
C GLY A 37 -12.00 -11.09 -6.94
N GLU A 38 -11.93 -12.40 -6.74
CA GLU A 38 -11.62 -12.99 -5.44
C GLU A 38 -10.11 -13.16 -5.29
N ILE A 39 -9.61 -12.89 -4.08
CA ILE A 39 -8.22 -13.16 -3.68
C ILE A 39 -8.22 -14.04 -2.44
N ARG A 40 -7.25 -14.93 -2.34
CA ARG A 40 -7.07 -15.86 -1.22
C ARG A 40 -5.63 -15.81 -0.71
N VAL A 41 -5.44 -16.20 0.55
CA VAL A 41 -4.10 -16.33 1.14
C VAL A 41 -3.33 -17.41 0.38
N GLY A 42 -2.14 -17.04 -0.10
CA GLY A 42 -1.27 -17.93 -0.87
C GLY A 42 -1.41 -17.82 -2.39
N ASP A 43 -2.34 -16.99 -2.89
CA ASP A 43 -2.41 -16.71 -4.33
C ASP A 43 -1.10 -16.07 -4.82
N PRO A 44 -0.56 -16.51 -5.97
CA PRO A 44 0.62 -15.89 -6.54
C PRO A 44 0.33 -14.46 -6.97
N VAL A 45 1.31 -13.58 -6.78
CA VAL A 45 1.24 -12.18 -7.18
C VAL A 45 2.33 -11.85 -8.18
N GLU A 46 1.98 -11.09 -9.22
CA GLU A 46 2.93 -10.53 -10.17
C GLU A 46 2.96 -9.01 -10.00
N LEU A 47 4.15 -8.43 -9.88
CA LEU A 47 4.31 -6.99 -9.98
C LEU A 47 4.30 -6.62 -11.47
N LEU A 48 3.30 -5.86 -11.88
CA LEU A 48 3.22 -5.32 -13.23
C LEU A 48 4.15 -4.11 -13.36
N ASP A 49 4.95 -4.08 -14.41
CA ASP A 49 5.60 -2.85 -14.86
C ASP A 49 4.57 -1.87 -15.44
N GLU A 50 4.99 -0.63 -15.71
CA GLU A 50 4.11 0.43 -16.20
C GLU A 50 3.40 0.03 -17.51
N HIS A 51 4.13 -0.58 -18.44
CA HIS A 51 3.60 -1.03 -19.72
C HIS A 51 2.53 -2.12 -19.56
N LYS A 52 2.77 -3.11 -18.71
CA LYS A 52 1.77 -4.15 -18.39
C LYS A 52 0.60 -3.56 -17.63
N ALA A 53 0.81 -2.61 -16.72
CA ALA A 53 -0.26 -1.97 -15.97
C ALA A 53 -1.21 -1.23 -16.91
N GLU A 54 -0.69 -0.48 -17.89
CA GLU A 54 -1.49 0.19 -18.93
C GLU A 54 -2.32 -0.80 -19.76
N LEU A 55 -1.73 -1.94 -20.17
CA LEU A 55 -2.46 -3.00 -20.88
C LEU A 55 -3.63 -3.56 -20.06
N TRP A 56 -3.53 -3.54 -18.74
CA TRP A 56 -4.60 -3.96 -17.83
C TRP A 56 -5.63 -2.87 -17.56
N GLY A 57 -5.49 -1.68 -18.17
CA GLY A 57 -6.38 -0.53 -17.97
C GLY A 57 -6.05 0.27 -16.72
N ALA A 58 -4.88 0.06 -16.10
CA ALA A 58 -4.40 0.92 -15.04
C ALA A 58 -3.96 2.25 -15.64
N GLN A 59 -4.47 3.36 -15.10
CA GLN A 59 -3.80 4.64 -15.29
C GLN A 59 -2.71 4.74 -14.23
N VAL A 60 -1.45 4.51 -14.62
CA VAL A 60 -0.31 4.70 -13.71
C VAL A 60 -0.27 6.19 -13.37
N LEU A 61 -0.61 6.53 -12.13
CA LEU A 61 -0.47 7.89 -11.64
C LEU A 61 1.02 8.17 -11.48
N THR A 62 1.65 8.70 -12.53
CA THR A 62 2.98 9.29 -12.41
C THR A 62 2.83 10.51 -11.52
N GLY A 63 3.34 10.44 -10.29
CA GLY A 63 3.49 11.63 -9.46
C GLY A 63 4.40 12.66 -10.13
N PRO A 64 4.37 13.93 -9.72
CA PRO A 64 5.44 14.87 -10.04
C PRO A 64 6.81 14.37 -9.53
#